data_AF-A0A6A3SYI2-F1
#
_entry.id   AF-A0A6A3SYI2-F1
#
_cell.length_a   1.000
_cell.length_b   1.000
_cell.length_c   1.000
_cell.angle_alpha   90.00
_cell.angle_beta   90.00
_cell.angle_gamma   90.00
#
_symmetry.space_group_name_H-M   'P 1'
#
loop_
_entity.id
_entity.type
_entity.pdbx_description
1 polymer ?
#
loop_
_entity_poly.entity_id
_entity_poly.type
_entity_poly.pdbx_seq_one_letter_code
_entity_poly.pdbx_strand_id
1 'polypeptide(L)'
;MVSRSPRLVLFLMMVAFMSRTGADSDFSVSSTPTESVNSSAEHVNFVKEWTLTAPNTHDSNNDDDDDSDDDSSDDGDNKIDSIKLQLPGRVFVSYVNGLPSGVLGYVNVSGDSQTVVDAVKVRSNNDDEELEVKHDTNSSSASSGHLLTEIFLATSSIVNDVEIESTAEVIIEDGVLVSSNTNKDLQIKASDSSVVYVSSSSMSLQDLKLELSDSATLQLTTDSIIIREDGQFQAHDKSSITVLTSSLKAEKLDLDAENSGTICISAEEVAASSYDGEEASKISLPNASTKYTSTGTLSCDEVSVPSREPSCISSSACTSIDNQHVQHLHKCPEYLHCNVVFVRRQDQRTNQRCCSLIQLTSPV
;
A
#
# COMPACT_ATOMS: atom_id res chain seq x y z
N MET A 1 -10.99 10.25 56.19
CA MET A 1 -10.57 11.12 55.08
C MET A 1 -9.15 10.77 54.73
N VAL A 2 -8.94 9.90 53.73
CA VAL A 2 -7.63 9.65 53.13
C VAL A 2 -7.86 9.69 51.63
N SER A 3 -7.25 10.69 51.00
CA SER A 3 -7.34 11.01 49.59
C SER A 3 -6.57 9.99 48.76
N ARG A 4 -7.22 9.43 47.73
CA ARG A 4 -6.58 8.63 46.68
C ARG A 4 -6.06 9.59 45.60
N SER A 5 -4.75 9.58 45.39
CA SER A 5 -4.08 10.25 44.27
C SER A 5 -4.05 9.29 43.07
N PRO A 6 -4.42 9.70 41.85
CA PRO A 6 -4.18 8.88 40.67
C PRO A 6 -2.72 9.03 40.24
N ARG A 7 -2.06 7.91 39.93
CA ARG A 7 -0.75 7.89 39.29
C ARG A 7 -0.96 8.10 37.79
N LEU A 8 -0.58 9.28 37.30
CA LEU A 8 -0.38 9.58 35.89
C LEU A 8 0.94 8.92 35.49
N VAL A 9 0.89 7.86 34.67
CA VAL A 9 2.08 7.27 34.04
C VAL A 9 2.34 8.08 32.79
N LEU A 10 3.41 8.87 32.82
CA LEU A 10 3.90 9.69 31.72
C LEU A 10 4.80 8.80 30.85
N PHE A 11 4.33 8.39 29.68
CA PHE A 11 5.19 7.80 28.64
C PHE A 11 6.05 8.90 28.02
N LEU A 12 7.37 8.78 28.14
CA LEU A 12 8.36 9.69 27.60
C LEU A 12 8.92 9.06 26.31
N MET A 13 8.39 9.42 25.14
CA MET A 13 9.06 9.09 23.88
C MET A 13 10.25 10.03 23.69
N MET A 14 11.46 9.49 23.75
CA MET A 14 12.66 10.18 23.26
C MET A 14 12.82 9.87 21.77
N VAL A 15 12.59 10.87 20.92
CA VAL A 15 13.06 10.85 19.53
C VAL A 15 14.43 11.52 19.54
N ALA A 16 15.48 10.72 19.39
CA ALA A 16 16.84 11.22 19.25
C ALA A 16 17.08 11.59 17.78
N PHE A 17 17.05 12.89 17.47
CA PHE A 17 17.54 13.38 16.18
C PHE A 17 19.06 13.48 16.24
N MET A 18 19.76 12.48 15.69
CA MET A 18 21.18 12.62 15.36
C MET A 18 21.30 13.17 13.94
N SER A 19 21.82 14.39 13.81
CA SER A 19 22.27 14.89 12.52
C SER A 19 23.63 14.25 12.21
N ARG A 20 23.66 13.26 11.31
CA ARG A 20 24.89 12.68 10.76
C ARG A 20 25.22 13.30 9.40
N THR A 21 26.52 13.44 9.16
CA THR A 21 27.13 13.93 7.92
C THR A 21 27.04 12.82 6.87
N GLY A 22 26.55 13.16 5.68
CA GLY A 22 26.11 12.21 4.64
C GLY A 22 27.12 11.13 4.28
N ALA A 23 26.68 9.89 4.44
CA ALA A 23 27.27 8.70 3.83
C ALA A 23 26.97 8.67 2.32
N ASP A 24 27.80 7.97 1.55
CA ASP A 24 27.48 7.60 0.17
C ASP A 24 26.28 6.63 0.18
N SER A 25 25.41 6.71 -0.82
CA SER A 25 24.20 5.88 -0.88
C SER A 25 24.49 4.48 -1.43
N ASP A 26 23.88 3.47 -0.82
CA ASP A 26 24.05 2.04 -1.09
C ASP A 26 23.58 1.55 -2.46
N PHE A 27 22.89 2.42 -3.22
CA PHE A 27 22.56 2.15 -4.61
C PHE A 27 22.31 3.43 -5.40
N SER A 28 22.71 3.40 -6.66
CA SER A 28 22.49 4.51 -7.57
C SER A 28 21.12 4.42 -8.24
N VAL A 29 20.48 5.57 -8.41
CA VAL A 29 19.21 5.71 -9.12
C VAL A 29 19.44 6.50 -10.40
N SER A 30 19.10 5.92 -11.54
CA SER A 30 19.12 6.59 -12.84
C SER A 30 17.75 6.52 -13.49
N SER A 31 17.36 7.54 -14.26
CA SER A 31 16.03 7.61 -14.87
C SER A 31 16.09 7.83 -16.38
N THR A 32 15.14 7.25 -17.10
CA THR A 32 14.87 7.64 -18.49
C THR A 32 14.11 8.97 -18.55
N PRO A 33 14.12 9.67 -19.71
CA PRO A 33 13.14 10.71 -19.97
C PRO A 33 11.71 10.15 -19.95
N THR A 34 10.73 11.00 -19.66
CA THR A 34 9.32 10.64 -19.81
C THR A 34 8.96 10.53 -21.28
N GLU A 35 8.33 9.42 -21.66
CA GLU A 35 7.96 9.13 -23.03
C GLU A 35 6.44 9.06 -23.19
N SER A 36 5.92 9.57 -24.30
CA SER A 36 4.53 9.34 -24.70
C SER A 36 4.39 7.95 -25.34
N VAL A 37 3.39 7.19 -24.91
CA VAL A 37 3.14 5.83 -25.42
C VAL A 37 1.77 5.75 -26.09
N ASN A 38 1.66 4.86 -27.08
CA ASN A 38 0.37 4.50 -27.68
C ASN A 38 -0.13 3.22 -27.01
N SER A 39 -0.65 3.34 -25.80
CA SER A 39 -1.19 2.22 -25.03
C SER A 39 -2.68 2.00 -25.30
N SER A 40 -3.13 0.75 -25.25
CA SER A 40 -4.55 0.42 -25.19
C SER A 40 -5.08 0.38 -23.76
N ALA A 41 -4.20 0.46 -22.75
CA ALA A 41 -4.59 0.53 -21.34
C ALA A 41 -5.12 1.94 -21.02
N GLU A 42 -6.21 1.99 -20.27
CA GLU A 42 -6.82 3.26 -19.88
C GLU A 42 -5.84 4.07 -19.02
N HIS A 43 -5.82 5.39 -19.22
CA HIS A 43 -4.96 6.32 -18.49
C HIS A 43 -3.44 6.07 -18.59
N VAL A 44 -2.97 5.28 -19.56
CA VAL A 44 -1.53 5.07 -19.82
C VAL A 44 -1.12 5.83 -21.09
N ASN A 45 -0.81 7.11 -20.95
CA ASN A 45 -0.36 7.96 -22.06
C ASN A 45 1.13 8.29 -21.98
N PHE A 46 1.69 8.30 -20.76
CA PHE A 46 3.07 8.63 -20.49
C PHE A 46 3.69 7.60 -19.56
N VAL A 47 4.97 7.31 -19.77
CA VAL A 47 5.74 6.39 -18.94
C VAL A 47 7.10 6.96 -18.60
N LYS A 48 7.63 6.57 -17.45
CA LYS A 48 9.01 6.84 -17.04
C LYS A 48 9.53 5.67 -16.21
N GLU A 49 10.79 5.32 -16.44
CA GLU A 49 11.46 4.22 -15.74
C GLU A 49 12.68 4.75 -14.98
N TRP A 50 12.91 4.17 -13.81
CA TRP A 50 14.13 4.30 -13.04
C TRP A 50 14.79 2.94 -12.89
N THR A 51 16.11 2.88 -13.07
CA THR A 51 16.93 1.70 -12.77
C THR A 51 17.65 1.92 -11.44
N LEU A 52 17.51 0.96 -10.54
CA LEU A 52 18.19 0.89 -9.25
C LEU A 52 19.41 -0.02 -9.42
N THR A 53 20.61 0.53 -9.25
CA THR A 53 21.86 -0.19 -9.56
C THR A 53 22.75 -0.23 -8.32
N ALA A 54 23.21 -1.43 -7.99
CA ALA A 54 24.24 -1.65 -6.98
C ALA A 54 25.47 -0.78 -7.29
N PRO A 55 26.14 -0.20 -6.29
CA PRO A 55 27.44 0.42 -6.49
C PRO A 55 28.41 -0.64 -7.03
N ASN A 56 29.28 -0.21 -7.93
CA ASN A 56 30.37 -1.06 -8.42
C ASN A 56 31.43 -1.21 -7.33
N THR A 57 31.15 -1.93 -6.25
CA THR A 57 32.17 -2.30 -5.25
C THR A 57 32.98 -3.48 -5.78
N HIS A 58 33.81 -3.19 -6.78
CA HIS A 58 34.98 -3.99 -7.09
C HIS A 58 36.24 -3.16 -6.86
N ASP A 59 36.50 -2.84 -5.59
CA ASP A 59 37.86 -2.57 -5.12
C ASP A 59 38.26 -3.69 -4.14
N SER A 60 38.39 -4.89 -4.68
CA SER A 60 39.22 -5.94 -4.08
C SER A 60 40.68 -5.66 -4.37
N ASN A 61 41.16 -4.47 -4.01
CA ASN A 61 42.57 -4.11 -4.09
C ASN A 61 42.96 -3.50 -2.75
N ASN A 62 43.75 -4.29 -2.01
CA ASN A 62 44.69 -3.89 -0.97
C ASN A 62 44.31 -2.66 -0.13
N ASP A 63 44.07 -2.87 1.16
CA ASP A 63 45.10 -2.46 2.11
C ASP A 63 44.96 -3.32 3.37
N ASP A 64 45.99 -4.14 3.60
CA ASP A 64 46.34 -4.61 4.93
C ASP A 64 46.57 -3.35 5.77
N ASP A 65 45.72 -3.02 6.73
CA ASP A 65 46.14 -2.26 7.92
C ASP A 65 45.12 -2.44 9.06
N ASP A 66 45.67 -2.88 10.19
CA ASP A 66 45.06 -3.01 11.51
C ASP A 66 44.51 -1.66 12.01
N ASP A 67 43.30 -1.65 12.59
CA ASP A 67 43.00 -1.21 13.97
C ASP A 67 41.60 -0.62 14.16
N SER A 68 40.96 -1.10 15.23
CA SER A 68 39.98 -0.44 16.11
C SER A 68 38.52 -0.23 15.66
N ASP A 69 37.64 -1.02 16.30
CA ASP A 69 36.42 -0.59 17.00
C ASP A 69 35.67 0.63 16.43
N ASP A 70 35.17 0.54 15.20
CA ASP A 70 34.20 1.49 14.67
C ASP A 70 32.92 0.75 14.26
N ASP A 71 31.81 1.13 14.89
CA ASP A 71 30.42 0.70 14.66
C ASP A 71 29.97 1.10 13.24
N SER A 72 30.64 0.55 12.23
CA SER A 72 30.22 0.58 10.83
C SER A 72 29.21 -0.54 10.62
N SER A 73 27.96 -0.27 10.98
CA SER A 73 26.80 -1.00 10.45
C SER A 73 26.55 -0.63 8.98
N ASP A 74 27.62 -0.56 8.20
CA ASP A 74 27.59 -0.51 6.75
C ASP A 74 27.76 -1.98 6.33
N ASP A 75 26.63 -2.68 6.25
CA ASP A 75 26.61 -4.11 5.94
C ASP A 75 27.08 -4.37 4.49
N GLY A 76 27.33 -3.30 3.70
CA GLY A 76 27.94 -3.33 2.37
C GLY A 76 27.18 -4.24 1.40
N ASP A 77 25.94 -4.59 1.71
CA ASP A 77 25.14 -5.46 0.89
C ASP A 77 24.30 -4.61 -0.04
N ASN A 78 24.58 -4.79 -1.33
CA ASN A 78 23.84 -4.15 -2.41
C ASN A 78 22.38 -4.66 -2.42
N LYS A 79 21.55 -4.20 -1.49
CA LYS A 79 20.17 -4.64 -1.29
C LYS A 79 19.24 -3.44 -1.05
N ILE A 80 17.94 -3.73 -1.11
CA ILE A 80 16.88 -2.78 -0.78
C ILE A 80 15.99 -3.52 0.20
N ASP A 81 16.23 -3.32 1.50
CA ASP A 81 15.43 -3.94 2.57
C ASP A 81 14.42 -2.97 3.22
N SER A 82 14.56 -1.66 2.98
CA SER A 82 13.58 -0.65 3.38
C SER A 82 12.93 0.07 2.18
N ILE A 83 11.62 0.32 2.26
CA ILE A 83 10.84 1.02 1.24
C ILE A 83 9.97 2.10 1.88
N LYS A 84 10.08 3.34 1.38
CA LYS A 84 9.20 4.45 1.74
C LYS A 84 8.39 4.98 0.57
N LEU A 85 7.08 5.03 0.75
CA LEU A 85 6.11 5.42 -0.28
C LEU A 85 5.34 6.68 0.14
N GLN A 86 5.59 7.77 -0.57
CA GLN A 86 4.98 9.09 -0.38
C GLN A 86 4.35 9.61 -1.68
N LEU A 87 3.52 8.78 -2.30
CA LEU A 87 2.90 9.07 -3.59
C LEU A 87 1.45 8.61 -3.62
N PRO A 88 0.56 9.31 -4.35
CA PRO A 88 -0.83 8.90 -4.53
C PRO A 88 -0.98 7.88 -5.67
N GLY A 89 -2.22 7.44 -5.93
CA GLY A 89 -2.55 6.53 -7.03
C GLY A 89 -2.47 5.07 -6.62
N ARG A 90 -1.97 4.21 -7.50
CA ARG A 90 -1.79 2.78 -7.22
C ARG A 90 -0.32 2.39 -7.30
N VAL A 91 0.13 1.60 -6.33
CA VAL A 91 1.52 1.12 -6.26
C VAL A 91 1.51 -0.40 -6.19
N PHE A 92 2.28 -1.06 -7.05
CA PHE A 92 2.61 -2.48 -6.91
C PHE A 92 4.07 -2.63 -6.55
N VAL A 93 4.37 -3.46 -5.56
CA VAL A 93 5.72 -3.89 -5.23
C VAL A 93 5.79 -5.39 -5.48
N SER A 94 6.71 -5.79 -6.34
CA SER A 94 6.82 -7.16 -6.85
C SER A 94 8.27 -7.63 -6.82
N TYR A 95 8.47 -8.91 -6.51
CA TYR A 95 9.74 -9.58 -6.80
C TYR A 95 9.76 -10.08 -8.25
N VAL A 96 10.89 -9.91 -8.94
CA VAL A 96 11.12 -10.44 -10.28
C VAL A 96 12.47 -11.12 -10.38
N ASN A 97 12.48 -12.31 -10.97
CA ASN A 97 13.71 -13.05 -11.22
C ASN A 97 14.32 -12.65 -12.58
N GLY A 98 15.65 -12.74 -12.68
CA GLY A 98 16.37 -12.61 -13.94
C GLY A 98 16.63 -11.16 -14.38
N LEU A 99 16.70 -10.21 -13.45
CA LEU A 99 17.19 -8.87 -13.77
C LEU A 99 18.68 -8.90 -14.16
N PRO A 100 19.15 -7.92 -14.95
CA PRO A 100 20.56 -7.84 -15.32
C PRO A 100 21.48 -7.77 -14.10
N SER A 101 22.69 -8.32 -14.22
CA SER A 101 23.70 -8.25 -13.14
C SER A 101 23.97 -6.80 -12.74
N GLY A 102 23.98 -6.54 -11.43
CA GLY A 102 24.16 -5.19 -10.86
C GLY A 102 22.88 -4.37 -10.76
N VAL A 103 21.76 -4.81 -11.33
CA VAL A 103 20.46 -4.15 -11.16
C VAL A 103 19.75 -4.73 -9.94
N LEU A 104 19.41 -3.85 -8.99
CA LEU A 104 18.65 -4.18 -7.78
C LEU A 104 17.14 -4.11 -8.00
N GLY A 105 16.72 -3.35 -9.01
CA GLY A 105 15.31 -3.24 -9.35
C GLY A 105 15.01 -2.15 -10.37
N TYR A 106 13.72 -2.03 -10.67
CA TYR A 106 13.16 -0.97 -11.50
C TYR A 106 11.99 -0.30 -10.77
N VAL A 107 11.82 0.99 -11.01
CA VAL A 107 10.58 1.69 -10.69
C VAL A 107 9.99 2.19 -11.99
N ASN A 108 8.81 1.70 -12.34
CA ASN A 108 8.09 2.07 -13.55
C ASN A 108 6.87 2.90 -13.17
N VAL A 109 6.73 4.05 -13.79
CA VAL A 109 5.59 4.94 -13.54
C VAL A 109 4.85 5.14 -14.84
N SER A 110 3.53 5.02 -14.79
CA SER A 110 2.64 5.35 -15.90
C SER A 110 1.49 6.24 -15.45
N GLY A 111 1.03 7.09 -16.37
CA GLY A 111 -0.08 8.01 -16.09
C GLY A 111 -0.64 8.68 -17.33
N ASP A 112 -1.70 9.44 -17.11
CA ASP A 112 -2.48 10.09 -18.18
C ASP A 112 -1.86 11.39 -18.68
N SER A 113 -0.97 12.01 -17.89
CA SER A 113 -0.28 13.24 -18.24
C SER A 113 1.21 13.20 -17.90
N GLN A 114 2.01 13.85 -18.74
CA GLN A 114 3.45 13.99 -18.54
C GLN A 114 3.78 14.66 -17.20
N THR A 115 3.01 15.68 -16.80
CA THR A 115 3.25 16.42 -15.56
C THR A 115 3.02 15.56 -14.31
N VAL A 116 2.04 14.66 -14.34
CA VAL A 116 1.79 13.71 -13.24
C VAL A 116 2.93 12.70 -13.12
N VAL A 117 3.44 12.18 -14.24
CA VAL A 117 4.59 11.25 -14.27
C VAL A 117 5.90 11.94 -13.86
N ASP A 118 6.16 13.15 -14.36
CA ASP A 118 7.38 13.92 -14.06
C ASP A 118 7.48 14.35 -12.58
N ALA A 119 6.35 14.43 -11.90
CA ALA A 119 6.27 14.76 -10.47
C ALA A 119 6.76 13.61 -9.58
N VAL A 120 6.78 12.36 -10.05
CA VAL A 120 7.37 11.25 -9.28
C VAL A 120 8.89 11.40 -9.21
N LYS A 121 9.44 11.21 -8.01
CA LYS A 121 10.86 11.16 -7.71
C LYS A 121 11.17 9.85 -7.02
N VAL A 122 12.27 9.24 -7.43
CA VAL A 122 12.84 8.03 -6.83
C VAL A 122 14.23 8.40 -6.35
N ARG A 123 14.55 8.05 -5.11
CA ARG A 123 15.89 8.25 -4.53
C ARG A 123 16.24 7.10 -3.59
N SER A 124 17.54 6.89 -3.41
CA SER A 124 18.07 6.19 -2.26
C SER A 124 18.24 7.23 -1.14
N ASN A 125 17.81 6.91 0.07
CA ASN A 125 18.09 7.72 1.24
C ASN A 125 19.39 7.22 1.90
N ASN A 126 20.30 8.14 2.18
CA ASN A 126 21.68 7.82 2.59
C ASN A 126 21.80 7.41 4.07
N ASP A 127 20.74 7.57 4.86
CA ASP A 127 20.80 7.33 6.31
C ASP A 127 20.33 5.91 6.70
N ASP A 128 19.51 5.23 5.88
CA ASP A 128 18.85 3.96 6.23
C ASP A 128 18.67 2.97 5.05
N GLU A 129 19.48 3.05 3.98
CA GLU A 129 19.40 2.14 2.80
C GLU A 129 18.01 2.08 2.12
N GLU A 130 17.18 3.10 2.36
CA GLU A 130 15.76 3.11 2.02
C GLU A 130 15.52 3.52 0.56
N LEU A 131 14.71 2.74 -0.16
CA LEU A 131 14.12 3.15 -1.42
C LEU A 131 12.94 4.08 -1.15
N GLU A 132 13.14 5.37 -1.41
CA GLU A 132 12.07 6.36 -1.29
C GLU A 132 11.48 6.71 -2.67
N VAL A 133 10.18 6.49 -2.80
CA VAL A 133 9.39 6.94 -3.95
C VAL A 133 8.38 7.98 -3.49
N LYS A 134 8.47 9.18 -4.04
CA LYS A 134 7.60 10.30 -3.66
C LYS A 134 7.01 11.02 -4.85
N HIS A 135 5.87 11.68 -4.63
CA HIS A 135 5.24 12.56 -5.60
C HIS A 135 5.42 14.02 -5.18
N ASP A 136 6.03 14.82 -6.05
CA ASP A 136 6.24 16.25 -5.81
C ASP A 136 4.96 17.03 -6.08
N THR A 137 4.16 17.22 -5.03
CA THR A 137 2.89 17.95 -5.08
C THR A 137 3.05 19.47 -5.14
N ASN A 138 4.29 20.00 -5.23
CA ASN A 138 4.51 21.46 -5.26
C ASN A 138 3.97 22.13 -6.53
N SER A 139 3.58 21.36 -7.56
CA SER A 139 2.88 21.87 -8.74
C SER A 139 1.39 21.51 -8.69
N SER A 140 0.52 22.53 -8.73
CA SER A 140 -0.94 22.33 -8.78
C SER A 140 -1.42 21.59 -10.04
N SER A 141 -0.56 21.47 -11.06
CA SER A 141 -0.80 20.71 -12.27
C SER A 141 -0.56 19.20 -12.12
N ALA A 142 0.13 18.76 -11.07
CA ALA A 142 0.38 17.34 -10.79
C ALA A 142 -0.55 16.76 -9.73
N SER A 143 -1.49 17.54 -9.18
CA SER A 143 -2.39 17.10 -8.10
C SER A 143 -3.67 16.40 -8.58
N SER A 144 -3.80 16.15 -9.88
CA SER A 144 -4.98 15.56 -10.51
C SER A 144 -4.56 14.70 -11.69
N GLY A 145 -5.16 13.52 -11.82
CA GLY A 145 -4.86 12.56 -12.88
C GLY A 145 -4.90 11.12 -12.35
N HIS A 146 -4.29 10.21 -13.10
CA HIS A 146 -4.15 8.82 -12.72
C HIS A 146 -2.69 8.41 -12.76
N LEU A 147 -2.29 7.61 -11.78
CA LEU A 147 -0.92 7.15 -11.61
C LEU A 147 -0.91 5.68 -11.23
N LEU A 148 -0.07 4.92 -11.93
CA LEU A 148 0.38 3.58 -11.53
C LEU A 148 1.89 3.64 -11.35
N THR A 149 2.37 3.18 -10.21
CA THR A 149 3.78 2.97 -9.93
C THR A 149 4.01 1.48 -9.69
N GLU A 150 5.00 0.90 -10.37
CA GLU A 150 5.36 -0.51 -10.24
C GLU A 150 6.83 -0.59 -9.83
N ILE A 151 7.09 -1.19 -8.67
CA ILE A 151 8.42 -1.41 -8.12
C ILE A 151 8.74 -2.88 -8.29
N PHE A 152 9.80 -3.17 -9.03
CA PHE A 152 10.27 -4.52 -9.31
C PHE A 152 11.61 -4.74 -8.64
N LEU A 153 11.69 -5.65 -7.66
CA LEU A 153 12.90 -5.94 -6.91
C LEU A 153 13.58 -7.21 -7.42
N ALA A 154 14.91 -7.19 -7.51
CA ALA A 154 15.73 -8.31 -7.98
C ALA A 154 15.92 -9.41 -6.92
N THR A 155 15.82 -9.05 -5.64
CA THR A 155 16.07 -9.95 -4.51
C THR A 155 14.75 -10.29 -3.83
N SER A 156 14.46 -11.58 -3.70
CA SER A 156 13.25 -12.06 -3.03
C SER A 156 13.41 -12.01 -1.51
N SER A 157 12.31 -11.74 -0.81
CA SER A 157 12.14 -11.89 0.63
C SER A 157 13.19 -11.17 1.46
N ILE A 158 13.51 -9.93 1.05
CA ILE A 158 14.55 -9.12 1.67
C ILE A 158 14.00 -7.92 2.43
N VAL A 159 12.83 -7.40 2.02
CA VAL A 159 12.25 -6.18 2.58
C VAL A 159 11.72 -6.44 3.99
N ASN A 160 12.23 -5.70 4.97
CA ASN A 160 11.91 -5.83 6.39
C ASN A 160 11.34 -4.54 7.00
N ASP A 161 11.43 -3.38 6.33
CA ASP A 161 10.74 -2.16 6.73
C ASP A 161 9.99 -1.56 5.54
N VAL A 162 8.73 -1.20 5.77
CA VAL A 162 7.88 -0.55 4.78
C VAL A 162 7.15 0.60 5.45
N GLU A 163 7.35 1.81 4.94
CA GLU A 163 6.67 3.01 5.41
C GLU A 163 5.83 3.64 4.30
N ILE A 164 4.53 3.83 4.58
CA ILE A 164 3.57 4.38 3.62
C ILE A 164 2.92 5.62 4.23
N GLU A 165 3.26 6.79 3.70
CA GLU A 165 2.68 8.08 4.09
C GLU A 165 2.01 8.69 2.87
N SER A 166 0.83 8.17 2.53
CA SER A 166 0.15 8.54 1.30
C SER A 166 -1.34 8.23 1.29
N THR A 167 -2.00 8.61 0.20
CA THR A 167 -3.39 8.24 -0.11
C THR A 167 -3.49 7.10 -1.12
N ALA A 168 -2.39 6.41 -1.41
CA ALA A 168 -2.35 5.37 -2.43
C ALA A 168 -2.99 4.05 -2.00
N GLU A 169 -3.43 3.30 -3.01
CA GLU A 169 -3.62 1.85 -2.91
C GLU A 169 -2.25 1.19 -3.12
N VAL A 170 -1.72 0.50 -2.12
CA VAL A 170 -0.40 -0.15 -2.16
C VAL A 170 -0.60 -1.66 -2.11
N ILE A 171 -0.01 -2.37 -3.07
CA ILE A 171 -0.10 -3.83 -3.21
C ILE A 171 1.32 -4.38 -3.12
N ILE A 172 1.61 -5.10 -2.05
CA ILE A 172 2.89 -5.78 -1.83
C ILE A 172 2.65 -7.26 -2.10
N GLU A 173 3.26 -7.76 -3.18
CA GLU A 173 3.08 -9.13 -3.63
C GLU A 173 4.01 -10.11 -2.90
N ASP A 174 3.68 -11.41 -3.02
CA ASP A 174 4.51 -12.48 -2.46
C ASP A 174 5.95 -12.43 -2.99
N GLY A 175 6.88 -12.84 -2.13
CA GLY A 175 8.31 -12.81 -2.42
C GLY A 175 8.96 -11.44 -2.26
N VAL A 176 8.25 -10.37 -1.86
CA VAL A 176 8.86 -9.07 -1.54
C VAL A 176 9.37 -9.04 -0.10
N LEU A 177 8.47 -9.21 0.86
CA LEU A 177 8.76 -9.11 2.29
C LEU A 177 9.56 -10.31 2.79
N VAL A 178 10.43 -10.07 3.76
CA VAL A 178 11.06 -11.15 4.53
C VAL A 178 9.97 -12.02 5.16
N SER A 179 9.99 -13.31 4.87
CA SER A 179 8.99 -14.25 5.36
C SER A 179 9.59 -15.47 6.06
N SER A 180 10.86 -15.81 5.87
CA SER A 180 11.44 -17.04 6.46
C SER A 180 12.82 -16.79 7.07
N ASN A 181 12.87 -16.00 8.14
CA ASN A 181 14.08 -15.78 8.92
C ASN A 181 13.73 -15.41 10.37
N THR A 182 13.98 -16.33 11.31
CA THR A 182 13.65 -16.15 12.74
C THR A 182 14.57 -15.18 13.50
N ASN A 183 15.51 -14.54 12.80
CA ASN A 183 16.41 -13.51 13.32
C ASN A 183 16.21 -12.16 12.60
N LYS A 184 15.11 -12.01 11.85
CA LYS A 184 14.75 -10.78 11.19
C LYS A 184 13.37 -10.34 11.66
N ASP A 185 13.26 -9.04 11.84
CA ASP A 185 12.02 -8.37 12.15
C ASP A 185 11.35 -7.96 10.83
N LEU A 186 10.03 -7.82 10.85
CA LEU A 186 9.28 -7.20 9.76
C LEU A 186 8.42 -6.08 10.34
N GLN A 187 8.57 -4.88 9.80
CA GLN A 187 7.76 -3.72 10.14
C GLN A 187 7.00 -3.20 8.91
N ILE A 188 5.72 -2.91 9.10
CA ILE A 188 4.87 -2.22 8.13
C ILE A 188 4.19 -1.05 8.84
N LYS A 189 4.52 0.16 8.44
CA LYS A 189 3.90 1.41 8.88
C LYS A 189 3.03 1.99 7.77
N ALA A 190 1.79 2.37 8.09
CA ALA A 190 0.94 3.07 7.13
C ALA A 190 0.08 4.16 7.80
N SER A 191 0.05 5.34 7.20
CA SER A 191 -0.67 6.52 7.71
C SER A 191 -1.55 7.17 6.63
N ASP A 192 -2.09 8.34 6.93
CA ASP A 192 -3.01 9.10 6.07
C ASP A 192 -4.29 8.30 5.73
N SER A 193 -4.51 7.99 4.45
CA SER A 193 -5.70 7.27 3.96
C SER A 193 -5.30 6.14 3.01
N SER A 194 -4.08 5.63 3.18
CA SER A 194 -3.54 4.52 2.40
C SER A 194 -4.38 3.26 2.55
N VAL A 195 -4.45 2.47 1.48
CA VAL A 195 -5.11 1.16 1.47
C VAL A 195 -4.07 0.13 1.05
N VAL A 196 -3.66 -0.71 1.99
CA VAL A 196 -2.51 -1.60 1.84
C VAL A 196 -2.96 -3.05 1.77
N TYR A 197 -2.54 -3.75 0.72
CA TYR A 197 -2.75 -5.18 0.53
C TYR A 197 -1.40 -5.87 0.53
N VAL A 198 -1.22 -6.86 1.39
CA VAL A 198 0.03 -7.63 1.49
C VAL A 198 -0.30 -9.09 1.28
N SER A 199 0.38 -9.71 0.32
CA SER A 199 0.38 -11.16 0.14
C SER A 199 1.78 -11.68 0.46
N SER A 200 1.85 -12.78 1.22
CA SER A 200 3.11 -13.44 1.51
C SER A 200 2.90 -14.93 1.72
N SER A 201 3.92 -15.72 1.37
CA SER A 201 4.11 -17.08 1.87
C SER A 201 4.09 -17.15 3.40
N SER A 202 4.06 -18.37 3.96
CA SER A 202 4.14 -18.59 5.41
C SER A 202 5.28 -17.78 6.03
N MET A 203 4.95 -17.03 7.09
CA MET A 203 5.88 -16.19 7.82
C MET A 203 6.48 -16.89 9.05
N SER A 204 7.79 -16.81 9.21
CA SER A 204 8.56 -17.20 10.38
C SER A 204 9.61 -16.13 10.66
N LEU A 205 9.34 -15.31 11.69
CA LEU A 205 10.06 -14.06 11.98
C LEU A 205 10.53 -14.02 13.43
N GLN A 206 11.46 -13.11 13.73
CA GLN A 206 11.76 -12.75 15.12
C GLN A 206 10.59 -11.93 15.68
N ASP A 207 10.41 -10.73 15.14
CA ASP A 207 9.32 -9.81 15.46
C ASP A 207 8.46 -9.49 14.23
N LEU A 208 7.18 -9.18 14.47
CA LEU A 208 6.27 -8.66 13.45
C LEU A 208 5.54 -7.44 13.99
N LYS A 209 5.75 -6.30 13.35
CA LYS A 209 5.22 -5.00 13.78
C LYS A 209 4.33 -4.39 12.69
N LEU A 210 3.06 -4.21 12.99
CA LEU A 210 2.09 -3.58 12.10
C LEU A 210 1.58 -2.30 12.78
N GLU A 211 1.87 -1.14 12.23
CA GLU A 211 1.55 0.16 12.85
C GLU A 211 0.78 1.05 11.89
N LEU A 212 -0.49 1.28 12.19
CA LEU A 212 -1.37 2.09 11.36
C LEU A 212 -1.98 3.27 12.10
N SER A 213 -1.98 4.46 11.48
CA SER A 213 -2.61 5.68 12.02
C SER A 213 -3.62 6.30 11.05
N ASP A 214 -4.24 7.40 11.49
CA ASP A 214 -5.22 8.18 10.71
C ASP A 214 -6.39 7.33 10.20
N SER A 215 -6.45 7.06 8.91
CA SER A 215 -7.46 6.23 8.25
C SER A 215 -6.86 5.16 7.36
N ALA A 216 -5.58 4.84 7.55
CA ALA A 216 -4.90 3.77 6.82
C ALA A 216 -5.57 2.41 7.06
N THR A 217 -5.54 1.54 6.06
CA THR A 217 -6.02 0.17 6.18
C THR A 217 -4.98 -0.82 5.67
N LEU A 218 -4.88 -1.97 6.33
CA LEU A 218 -3.98 -3.05 5.96
C LEU A 218 -4.74 -4.38 5.93
N GLN A 219 -4.63 -5.12 4.82
CA GLN A 219 -4.98 -6.53 4.73
C GLN A 219 -3.71 -7.35 4.49
N LEU A 220 -3.26 -8.07 5.51
CA LEU A 220 -2.17 -9.05 5.41
C LEU A 220 -2.74 -10.45 5.19
N THR A 221 -2.39 -11.08 4.07
CA THR A 221 -2.84 -12.44 3.71
C THR A 221 -1.63 -13.36 3.60
N THR A 222 -1.61 -14.42 4.42
CA THR A 222 -0.53 -15.42 4.45
C THR A 222 -1.03 -16.75 5.00
N ASP A 223 -0.45 -17.87 4.56
CA ASP A 223 -0.86 -19.20 4.98
C ASP A 223 -0.75 -19.40 6.51
N SER A 224 0.36 -18.97 7.12
CA SER A 224 0.62 -19.13 8.56
C SER A 224 1.64 -18.11 9.06
N ILE A 225 1.55 -17.68 10.32
CA ILE A 225 2.50 -16.77 10.96
C ILE A 225 3.06 -17.41 12.23
N ILE A 226 4.39 -17.43 12.35
CA ILE A 226 5.15 -17.81 13.54
C ILE A 226 6.11 -16.67 13.91
N ILE A 227 5.92 -16.07 15.08
CA ILE A 227 6.72 -14.98 15.62
C ILE A 227 7.47 -15.52 16.83
N ARG A 228 8.80 -15.41 16.83
CA ARG A 228 9.63 -15.99 17.88
C ARG A 228 9.58 -15.19 19.17
N GLU A 229 9.47 -13.86 19.08
CA GLU A 229 9.55 -12.95 20.22
C GLU A 229 8.28 -12.10 20.32
N ASP A 230 8.20 -10.98 19.62
CA ASP A 230 7.16 -9.97 19.83
C ASP A 230 6.33 -9.73 18.56
N GLY A 231 5.04 -10.06 18.62
CA GLY A 231 4.04 -9.69 17.62
C GLY A 231 3.25 -8.47 18.08
N GLN A 232 3.41 -7.32 17.43
CA GLN A 232 2.81 -6.06 17.85
C GLN A 232 1.96 -5.43 16.75
N PHE A 233 0.64 -5.39 16.94
CA PHE A 233 -0.29 -4.79 15.99
C PHE A 233 -0.96 -3.58 16.64
N GLN A 234 -0.74 -2.41 16.07
CA GLN A 234 -1.21 -1.13 16.58
C GLN A 234 -2.08 -0.42 15.55
N ALA A 235 -3.34 -0.18 15.89
CA ALA A 235 -4.29 0.54 15.07
C ALA A 235 -4.79 1.79 15.82
N HIS A 236 -4.27 2.96 15.43
CA HIS A 236 -4.63 4.25 16.01
C HIS A 236 -5.68 4.99 15.16
N ASP A 237 -6.32 5.99 15.77
CA ASP A 237 -7.31 6.87 15.13
C ASP A 237 -8.50 6.16 14.51
N LYS A 238 -8.55 5.98 13.20
CA LYS A 238 -9.61 5.26 12.46
C LYS A 238 -9.02 4.16 11.59
N SER A 239 -7.78 3.78 11.82
CA SER A 239 -7.09 2.81 11.00
C SER A 239 -7.63 1.39 11.23
N SER A 240 -7.32 0.48 10.32
CA SER A 240 -7.76 -0.92 10.42
C SER A 240 -6.69 -1.89 9.99
N ILE A 241 -6.39 -2.86 10.86
CA ILE A 241 -5.53 -4.00 10.55
C ILE A 241 -6.40 -5.24 10.41
N THR A 242 -6.33 -5.89 9.25
CA THR A 242 -6.93 -7.20 8.99
C THR A 242 -5.83 -8.20 8.65
N VAL A 243 -5.76 -9.30 9.40
CA VAL A 243 -4.83 -10.41 9.16
C VAL A 243 -5.64 -11.65 8.82
N LEU A 244 -5.38 -12.22 7.64
CA LEU A 244 -6.03 -13.41 7.11
C LEU A 244 -5.00 -14.53 7.03
N THR A 245 -5.11 -15.51 7.94
CA THR A 245 -4.16 -16.62 8.02
C THR A 245 -4.82 -17.88 8.58
N SER A 246 -4.23 -19.06 8.40
CA SER A 246 -4.76 -20.26 9.07
C SER A 246 -4.35 -20.32 10.55
N SER A 247 -3.15 -19.84 10.88
CA SER A 247 -2.61 -19.85 12.24
C SER A 247 -1.68 -18.67 12.53
N LEU A 248 -1.79 -18.09 13.73
CA LEU A 248 -0.87 -17.09 14.27
C LEU A 248 -0.30 -17.60 15.60
N LYS A 249 1.02 -17.79 15.66
CA LYS A 249 1.74 -18.20 16.87
C LYS A 249 2.79 -17.15 17.23
N ALA A 250 2.84 -16.76 18.50
CA ALA A 250 3.82 -15.80 19.01
C ALA A 250 4.29 -16.18 20.42
N GLU A 251 5.46 -15.73 20.84
CA GLU A 251 5.81 -15.78 22.28
C GLU A 251 5.01 -14.70 23.03
N LYS A 252 5.02 -13.46 22.52
CA LYS A 252 4.12 -12.41 22.99
C LYS A 252 3.32 -11.85 21.82
N LEU A 253 2.03 -11.63 22.08
CA LEU A 253 1.14 -10.96 21.15
C LEU A 253 0.54 -9.74 21.85
N ASP A 254 0.89 -8.56 21.35
CA ASP A 254 0.42 -7.25 21.81
C ASP A 254 -0.48 -6.64 20.74
N LEU A 255 -1.75 -6.44 21.08
CA LEU A 255 -2.76 -5.87 20.20
C LEU A 255 -3.29 -4.58 20.83
N ASP A 256 -3.02 -3.44 20.19
CA ASP A 256 -3.46 -2.13 20.67
C ASP A 256 -4.35 -1.43 19.63
N ALA A 257 -5.59 -1.17 20.02
CA ALA A 257 -6.60 -0.52 19.18
C ALA A 257 -7.11 0.77 19.85
N GLU A 258 -6.46 1.90 19.57
CA GLU A 258 -6.81 3.18 20.16
C GLU A 258 -7.94 3.90 19.40
N ASN A 259 -8.56 4.91 20.01
CA ASN A 259 -9.58 5.76 19.38
C ASN A 259 -10.72 4.96 18.71
N SER A 260 -10.83 5.01 17.39
CA SER A 260 -11.76 4.21 16.56
C SER A 260 -11.02 3.17 15.69
N GLY A 261 -9.73 2.94 15.94
CA GLY A 261 -8.93 1.94 15.27
C GLY A 261 -9.43 0.53 15.56
N THR A 262 -9.17 -0.40 14.65
CA THR A 262 -9.66 -1.79 14.75
C THR A 262 -8.61 -2.80 14.33
N ILE A 263 -8.61 -3.95 15.01
CA ILE A 263 -7.75 -5.09 14.67
C ILE A 263 -8.64 -6.31 14.47
N CYS A 264 -8.46 -7.00 13.36
CA CYS A 264 -9.22 -8.19 12.99
C CYS A 264 -8.26 -9.30 12.56
N ILE A 265 -8.22 -10.41 13.28
CA ILE A 265 -7.39 -11.56 12.93
C ILE A 265 -8.30 -12.75 12.66
N SER A 266 -8.41 -13.13 11.39
CA SER A 266 -9.08 -14.33 10.94
C SER A 266 -8.08 -15.47 10.92
N ALA A 267 -8.08 -16.30 11.96
CA ALA A 267 -7.28 -17.52 12.03
C ALA A 267 -8.02 -18.59 12.83
N GLU A 268 -7.81 -19.87 12.49
CA GLU A 268 -8.37 -20.98 13.27
C GLU A 268 -7.61 -21.15 14.59
N GLU A 269 -6.28 -21.06 14.54
CA GLU A 269 -5.39 -21.15 15.69
C GLU A 269 -4.73 -19.78 15.95
N VAL A 270 -5.00 -19.21 17.12
CA VAL A 270 -4.23 -18.07 17.66
C VAL A 270 -3.64 -18.50 19.00
N ALA A 271 -2.31 -18.53 19.07
CA ALA A 271 -1.58 -19.00 20.25
C ALA A 271 -0.43 -18.04 20.59
N ALA A 272 -0.48 -17.49 21.79
CA ALA A 272 0.56 -16.67 22.38
C ALA A 272 0.88 -17.14 23.80
N SER A 273 2.16 -17.21 24.18
CA SER A 273 2.57 -17.51 25.56
C SER A 273 2.18 -16.37 26.51
N SER A 274 2.29 -15.14 26.04
CA SER A 274 1.78 -13.92 26.68
C SER A 274 0.88 -13.16 25.71
N TYR A 275 -0.26 -12.68 26.19
CA TYR A 275 -1.20 -11.89 25.40
C TYR A 275 -1.53 -10.59 26.14
N ASP A 276 -1.36 -9.47 25.45
CA ASP A 276 -1.89 -8.17 25.85
C ASP A 276 -2.82 -7.64 24.76
N GLY A 277 -3.95 -7.09 25.18
CA GLY A 277 -5.04 -6.74 24.28
C GLY A 277 -5.80 -5.54 24.80
N GLU A 278 -5.37 -4.37 24.37
CA GLU A 278 -5.94 -3.09 24.77
C GLU A 278 -7.19 -2.78 23.94
N GLU A 279 -8.24 -2.27 24.61
CA GLU A 279 -9.54 -1.98 23.98
C GLU A 279 -10.20 -3.21 23.31
N ALA A 280 -10.33 -4.29 24.09
CA ALA A 280 -10.89 -5.59 23.68
C ALA A 280 -12.13 -5.57 22.76
N SER A 281 -12.98 -4.55 22.82
CA SER A 281 -14.17 -4.41 21.95
C SER A 281 -13.86 -4.08 20.48
N LYS A 282 -12.64 -3.61 20.20
CA LYS A 282 -12.14 -3.26 18.86
C LYS A 282 -11.23 -4.32 18.25
N ILE A 283 -10.86 -5.33 19.03
CA ILE A 283 -10.08 -6.48 18.60
C ILE A 283 -11.04 -7.65 18.34
N SER A 284 -11.02 -8.18 17.11
CA SER A 284 -11.89 -9.26 16.66
C SER A 284 -11.09 -10.49 16.26
N LEU A 285 -11.40 -11.62 16.90
CA LEU A 285 -10.86 -12.94 16.59
C LEU A 285 -12.02 -13.87 16.21
N PRO A 286 -12.69 -13.67 15.06
CA PRO A 286 -13.97 -14.32 14.76
C PRO A 286 -13.85 -15.85 14.69
N ASN A 287 -12.79 -16.36 14.07
CA ASN A 287 -12.59 -17.78 13.76
C ASN A 287 -11.69 -18.53 14.75
N ALA A 288 -11.01 -17.81 15.65
CA ALA A 288 -10.04 -18.41 16.56
C ALA A 288 -10.70 -19.26 17.64
N SER A 289 -10.11 -20.42 17.93
CA SER A 289 -10.55 -21.26 19.06
C SER A 289 -10.39 -20.56 20.42
N THR A 290 -9.34 -19.75 20.55
CA THR A 290 -9.04 -18.94 21.73
C THR A 290 -9.13 -17.47 21.35
N LYS A 291 -9.99 -16.72 22.03
CA LYS A 291 -10.16 -15.28 21.79
C LYS A 291 -9.49 -14.40 22.84
N TYR A 292 -8.77 -15.02 23.79
CA TYR A 292 -8.19 -14.33 24.96
C TYR A 292 -9.23 -13.41 25.64
N THR A 293 -8.95 -12.12 25.74
CA THR A 293 -9.87 -11.11 26.28
C THR A 293 -10.67 -10.37 25.19
N SER A 294 -10.41 -10.64 23.89
CA SER A 294 -11.04 -9.95 22.77
C SER A 294 -12.56 -10.18 22.70
N THR A 295 -13.31 -9.12 22.42
CA THR A 295 -14.79 -9.11 22.36
C THR A 295 -15.35 -8.44 21.10
N GLY A 296 -14.49 -7.99 20.19
CA GLY A 296 -14.91 -7.42 18.91
C GLY A 296 -15.68 -8.41 18.05
N THR A 297 -16.45 -7.86 17.11
CA THR A 297 -17.44 -8.61 16.32
C THR A 297 -17.24 -8.45 14.81
N LEU A 298 -16.11 -7.90 14.38
CA LEU A 298 -15.77 -7.79 12.96
C LEU A 298 -15.57 -9.19 12.37
N SER A 299 -16.04 -9.38 11.15
CA SER A 299 -16.00 -10.65 10.40
C SER A 299 -14.63 -10.97 9.79
N CYS A 300 -13.75 -9.96 9.67
CA CYS A 300 -12.47 -10.05 8.97
C CYS A 300 -12.64 -10.55 7.52
N ASP A 301 -13.59 -9.97 6.79
CA ASP A 301 -13.85 -10.38 5.40
C ASP A 301 -12.68 -9.99 4.50
N GLU A 302 -12.28 -10.90 3.61
CA GLU A 302 -11.29 -10.62 2.58
C GLU A 302 -11.83 -9.58 1.58
N VAL A 303 -11.05 -8.53 1.38
CA VAL A 303 -11.28 -7.51 0.36
C VAL A 303 -10.47 -7.88 -0.89
N SER A 304 -11.07 -7.70 -2.06
CA SER A 304 -10.42 -7.96 -3.35
C SER A 304 -9.26 -7.00 -3.59
N VAL A 305 -8.10 -7.55 -3.91
CA VAL A 305 -6.94 -6.77 -4.38
C VAL A 305 -7.30 -6.07 -5.70
N PRO A 306 -7.00 -4.77 -5.85
CA PRO A 306 -7.31 -4.04 -7.07
C PRO A 306 -6.48 -4.53 -8.28
N SER A 307 -6.99 -4.27 -9.48
CA SER A 307 -6.31 -4.53 -10.76
C SER A 307 -5.00 -3.75 -10.91
N ARG A 308 -4.07 -4.26 -11.72
CA ARG A 308 -2.81 -3.57 -12.04
C ARG A 308 -3.01 -2.50 -13.12
N GLU A 309 -3.59 -1.37 -12.74
CA GLU A 309 -3.90 -0.24 -13.61
C GLU A 309 -3.80 1.11 -12.86
N PRO A 310 -3.64 2.25 -13.56
CA PRO A 310 -3.58 3.57 -12.93
C PRO A 310 -4.81 3.88 -12.10
N SER A 311 -4.58 4.38 -10.88
CA SER A 311 -5.63 4.86 -9.97
C SER A 311 -5.55 6.37 -9.80
N CYS A 312 -6.67 6.96 -9.44
CA CYS A 312 -6.81 8.39 -9.31
C CYS A 312 -5.92 8.95 -8.19
N ILE A 313 -5.26 10.08 -8.43
CA ILE A 313 -4.40 10.73 -7.42
C ILE A 313 -5.12 11.80 -6.58
N SER A 314 -6.34 12.21 -6.95
CA SER A 314 -7.17 13.07 -6.10
C SER A 314 -8.66 12.83 -6.25
N SER A 315 -9.34 12.63 -5.11
CA SER A 315 -10.78 12.35 -5.05
C SER A 315 -11.67 13.42 -5.68
N SER A 316 -11.20 14.66 -5.80
CA SER A 316 -11.95 15.74 -6.46
C SER A 316 -11.83 15.75 -7.98
N ALA A 317 -10.77 15.18 -8.55
CA ALA A 317 -10.52 15.20 -9.99
C ALA A 317 -11.25 14.10 -10.76
N CYS A 318 -11.33 12.90 -10.19
CA CYS A 318 -11.83 11.71 -10.89
C CYS A 318 -13.33 11.42 -10.67
N THR A 319 -14.06 12.31 -10.02
CA THR A 319 -15.52 12.19 -9.80
C THR A 319 -16.36 12.40 -11.07
N SER A 320 -15.76 12.40 -12.26
CA SER A 320 -16.42 12.82 -13.50
C SER A 320 -16.82 11.70 -14.48
N ILE A 321 -16.62 10.41 -14.17
CA ILE A 321 -16.99 9.32 -15.12
C ILE A 321 -18.04 8.33 -14.61
N ASP A 322 -18.25 8.14 -13.30
CA ASP A 322 -19.14 7.05 -12.83
C ASP A 322 -20.63 7.38 -12.72
N ASN A 323 -21.07 8.54 -13.24
CA ASN A 323 -22.47 8.99 -13.10
C ASN A 323 -23.24 9.22 -14.41
N GLN A 324 -22.82 8.61 -15.52
CA GLN A 324 -23.62 8.57 -16.76
C GLN A 324 -24.18 7.20 -17.14
N HIS A 325 -24.02 6.16 -16.31
CA HIS A 325 -24.62 4.84 -16.61
C HIS A 325 -25.69 4.33 -15.64
N VAL A 326 -26.12 5.12 -14.65
CA VAL A 326 -27.22 4.70 -13.77
C VAL A 326 -28.14 5.85 -13.36
N GLN A 327 -28.75 6.62 -14.28
CA GLN A 327 -29.98 7.37 -13.97
C GLN A 327 -30.91 7.51 -15.19
N HIS A 328 -31.79 6.51 -15.37
CA HIS A 328 -33.24 6.67 -15.48
C HIS A 328 -33.90 5.37 -15.97
N LEU A 329 -34.04 4.41 -15.06
CA LEU A 329 -35.09 3.39 -15.16
C LEU A 329 -36.20 3.79 -14.20
N HIS A 330 -37.02 4.76 -14.64
CA HIS A 330 -38.35 4.92 -14.05
C HIS A 330 -39.16 3.67 -14.44
N LYS A 331 -39.51 2.87 -13.43
CA LYS A 331 -40.55 1.83 -13.52
C LYS A 331 -41.79 2.42 -14.20
N CYS A 332 -42.12 1.95 -15.40
CA CYS A 332 -43.48 2.04 -15.92
C CYS A 332 -44.26 0.83 -15.41
N PRO A 333 -45.43 1.02 -14.75
CA PRO A 333 -46.28 -0.10 -14.39
C PRO A 333 -46.88 -0.71 -15.66
N GLU A 334 -47.02 -2.04 -15.64
CA GLU A 334 -47.72 -2.83 -16.64
C GLU A 334 -49.09 -2.20 -16.95
N TYR A 335 -49.40 -1.97 -18.23
CA TYR A 335 -50.64 -2.31 -18.93
C TYR A 335 -50.70 -1.55 -20.28
N LEU A 336 -51.23 -2.26 -21.29
CA LEU A 336 -51.53 -1.88 -22.69
C LEU A 336 -50.45 -2.12 -23.76
N HIS A 337 -50.78 -3.07 -24.62
CA HIS A 337 -50.23 -3.30 -25.95
C HIS A 337 -50.25 -2.02 -26.81
N CYS A 338 -49.10 -1.63 -27.35
CA CYS A 338 -49.01 -0.79 -28.54
C CYS A 338 -47.71 -1.10 -29.30
N ASN A 339 -47.83 -1.59 -30.53
CA ASN A 339 -46.71 -1.73 -31.46
C ASN A 339 -46.31 -0.34 -31.97
N VAL A 340 -45.11 0.14 -31.63
CA VAL A 340 -44.52 1.33 -32.25
C VAL A 340 -43.14 0.98 -32.78
N VAL A 341 -42.96 1.17 -34.09
CA VAL A 341 -41.67 1.06 -34.78
C VAL A 341 -41.01 2.44 -34.76
N PHE A 342 -39.82 2.55 -34.20
CA PHE A 342 -39.01 3.77 -34.26
C PHE A 342 -38.08 3.74 -35.48
N VAL A 343 -38.12 4.77 -36.32
CA VAL A 343 -37.13 5.03 -37.36
C VAL A 343 -36.28 6.23 -36.94
N ARG A 344 -34.97 6.04 -36.76
CA ARG A 344 -34.02 7.14 -36.52
C ARG A 344 -33.65 7.79 -37.86
N ARG A 345 -33.84 9.11 -37.98
CA ARG A 345 -33.05 9.95 -38.90
C ARG A 345 -32.15 10.85 -38.08
N GLN A 346 -30.87 10.86 -38.42
CA GLN A 346 -29.87 11.75 -37.85
C GLN A 346 -29.70 12.91 -38.84
N ASP A 347 -29.97 14.13 -38.40
CA ASP A 347 -29.64 15.36 -39.16
C ASP A 347 -28.45 16.05 -38.47
N GLN A 348 -27.45 16.45 -39.25
CA GLN A 348 -26.07 16.66 -38.79
C GLN A 348 -25.68 18.14 -38.61
N ARG A 349 -26.61 19.07 -38.41
CA ARG A 349 -26.26 20.50 -38.34
C ARG A 349 -26.72 21.33 -37.15
N THR A 350 -27.43 20.76 -36.18
CA THR A 350 -27.69 21.44 -34.89
C THR A 350 -27.89 20.40 -33.80
N ASN A 351 -27.18 20.54 -32.67
CA ASN A 351 -27.23 19.59 -31.55
C ASN A 351 -28.48 19.82 -30.68
N GLN A 352 -29.67 19.72 -31.28
CA GLN A 352 -30.95 19.70 -30.58
C GLN A 352 -31.76 18.49 -31.04
N ARG A 353 -32.10 17.60 -30.12
CA ARG A 353 -33.00 16.47 -30.36
C ARG A 353 -34.45 16.96 -30.31
N CYS A 354 -35.07 17.19 -31.46
CA CYS A 354 -36.53 17.38 -31.53
C CYS A 354 -37.22 16.02 -31.65
N CYS A 355 -38.01 15.63 -30.65
CA CYS A 355 -39.01 14.57 -30.81
C CYS A 355 -40.28 15.19 -31.39
N SER A 356 -40.61 14.88 -32.64
CA SER A 356 -41.92 15.22 -33.23
C SER A 356 -42.86 14.02 -33.08
N LEU A 357 -44.04 14.25 -32.50
CA LEU A 357 -45.11 13.28 -32.35
C LEU A 357 -45.98 13.32 -33.62
N ILE A 358 -45.97 12.26 -34.44
CA ILE A 358 -46.93 12.12 -35.54
C ILE A 358 -48.06 11.22 -35.03
N GLN A 359 -49.24 11.81 -34.76
CA GLN A 359 -50.47 11.05 -34.55
C GLN A 359 -51.01 10.58 -35.92
N LEU A 360 -51.07 9.27 -36.12
CA LEU A 360 -51.87 8.66 -37.19
C LEU A 360 -53.29 8.42 -36.64
N THR A 361 -54.26 9.17 -37.13
CA THR A 361 -55.68 8.85 -36.95
C THR A 361 -56.06 7.75 -37.96
N SER A 362 -56.58 6.62 -37.48
CA SER A 362 -57.20 5.61 -38.36
C SER A 362 -58.63 6.04 -38.70
N PRO A 363 -59.08 5.92 -39.96
CA PRO A 363 -60.50 5.92 -40.27
C PRO A 363 -61.09 4.52 -40.06
N VAL A 364 -62.39 4.49 -39.75
CA VAL A 364 -63.25 3.30 -39.61
C VAL A 364 -63.27 2.45 -40.87
#